data_AF-U1QAV5-F1
#
_entry.id   AF-U1QAV5-F1
#
_cell.length_a   1.000
_cell.length_b   1.000
_cell.length_c   1.000
_cell.angle_alpha   90.00
_cell.angle_beta   90.00
_cell.angle_gamma   90.00
#
_symmetry.space_group_name_H-M   'P 1'
#
loop_
_entity.id
_entity.type
_entity.pdbx_description
1 polymer ?
#
loop_
_entity_poly.entity_id
_entity_poly.type
_entity_poly.pdbx_seq_one_letter_code
_entity_poly.pdbx_strand_id
1 'polypeptide(L)'
;MDASKGGAMVTGRVKIDGRWSTFAAGGAWQGYEGLHPVLAEPTASREQVIATMVSAYNSSGHVYPSAALSKGGADTAQSFFTTLYDEAVAEGVSPELLFAQVMKETAWLQFGGDVAIGQFNFGGLGATGGGAAGASFSSVQIGLRAQVQHLRAYADSSATPQALSRPLVDPRFTYVRKGSAAYVEHLGIQENPQRTGWATARNYGNDLASMIDQYFG
;
A
#
# COMPACT_ATOMS: atom_id res chain seq x y z
N MET A 1 27.07 -31.03 15.72
CA MET A 1 27.25 -29.84 14.86
C MET A 1 27.63 -30.39 13.49
N ASP A 2 26.66 -30.46 12.58
CA ASP A 2 26.88 -30.96 11.22
C ASP A 2 26.93 -29.74 10.28
N ALA A 3 28.16 -29.36 9.91
CA ALA A 3 28.46 -28.26 9.02
C ALA A 3 28.63 -28.83 7.60
N SER A 4 27.52 -29.22 6.96
CA SER A 4 27.56 -29.80 5.61
C SER A 4 26.34 -29.44 4.76
N LYS A 5 26.08 -28.16 4.57
CA LYS A 5 25.40 -27.65 3.36
C LYS A 5 26.13 -26.42 2.86
N GLY A 6 27.12 -26.63 1.99
CA GLY A 6 27.74 -25.56 1.22
C GLY A 6 26.68 -24.90 0.35
N GLY A 7 26.22 -23.72 0.73
CA GLY A 7 25.34 -22.90 -0.10
C GLY A 7 26.16 -22.39 -1.29
N ALA A 8 25.76 -22.77 -2.50
CA ALA A 8 26.32 -22.17 -3.70
C ALA A 8 26.19 -20.63 -3.59
N MET A 9 27.30 -19.90 -3.77
CA MET A 9 27.24 -18.45 -3.79
C MET A 9 26.40 -18.01 -4.99
N VAL A 10 25.24 -17.42 -4.70
CA VAL A 10 24.34 -16.84 -5.69
C VAL A 10 24.92 -15.50 -6.11
N THR A 11 25.22 -15.32 -7.39
CA THR A 11 25.72 -14.05 -7.95
C THR A 11 24.86 -13.63 -9.14
N GLY A 12 24.81 -12.34 -9.43
CA GLY A 12 23.97 -11.80 -10.50
C GLY A 12 22.47 -11.88 -10.19
N ARG A 13 21.66 -11.94 -11.23
CA ARG A 13 20.19 -11.90 -11.15
C ARG A 13 19.62 -13.30 -10.92
N VAL A 14 18.92 -13.51 -9.81
CA VAL A 14 18.36 -14.81 -9.41
C VAL A 14 16.96 -14.65 -8.83
N LYS A 15 16.04 -15.53 -9.24
CA LYS A 15 14.66 -15.56 -8.72
C LYS A 15 14.60 -16.41 -7.45
N ILE A 16 14.23 -15.80 -6.32
CA ILE A 16 14.10 -16.43 -5.00
C ILE A 16 12.65 -16.26 -4.54
N ASP A 17 11.97 -17.36 -4.23
CA ASP A 17 10.57 -17.39 -3.77
C ASP A 17 9.62 -16.53 -4.63
N GLY A 18 9.80 -16.58 -5.95
CA GLY A 18 8.98 -15.84 -6.91
C GLY A 18 9.48 -14.44 -7.27
N ARG A 19 10.52 -13.93 -6.60
CA ARG A 19 10.98 -12.54 -6.76
C ARG A 19 12.41 -12.45 -7.31
N TRP A 20 12.64 -11.56 -8.26
CA TRP A 20 13.97 -11.33 -8.82
C TRP A 20 14.85 -10.58 -7.82
N SER A 21 15.97 -11.19 -7.43
CA SER A 21 17.00 -10.64 -6.55
C SER A 21 18.28 -10.42 -7.33
N THR A 22 19.00 -9.36 -7.00
CA THR A 22 20.33 -9.07 -7.54
C THR A 22 21.37 -9.37 -6.47
N PHE A 23 22.45 -10.05 -6.86
CA PHE A 23 23.58 -10.37 -6.00
C PHE A 23 24.87 -9.85 -6.63
N ALA A 24 25.74 -9.28 -5.80
CA ALA A 24 27.07 -8.86 -6.22
C ALA A 24 27.90 -10.06 -6.68
N ALA A 25 29.00 -9.81 -7.40
CA ALA A 25 29.95 -10.85 -7.80
C ALA A 25 30.54 -11.62 -6.59
N GLY A 26 30.55 -11.00 -5.39
CA GLY A 26 30.95 -11.63 -4.13
C GLY A 26 29.83 -12.32 -3.34
N GLY A 27 28.64 -12.52 -3.94
CA GLY A 27 27.50 -13.19 -3.30
C GLY A 27 26.70 -12.33 -2.32
N ALA A 28 27.06 -11.06 -2.13
CA ALA A 28 26.30 -10.14 -1.31
C ALA A 28 24.96 -9.78 -1.98
N TRP A 29 23.86 -9.97 -1.27
CA TRP A 29 22.53 -9.59 -1.76
C TRP A 29 22.41 -8.07 -1.89
N GLN A 30 21.99 -7.60 -3.07
CA GLN A 30 21.91 -6.18 -3.44
C GLN A 30 20.46 -5.65 -3.49
N GLY A 31 19.48 -6.49 -3.21
CA GLY A 31 18.06 -6.14 -3.26
C GLY A 31 17.30 -6.92 -4.31
N TYR A 32 16.01 -6.61 -4.43
CA TYR A 32 15.20 -7.13 -5.51
C TYR A 32 15.28 -6.23 -6.73
N GLU A 33 15.11 -6.79 -7.93
CA GLU A 33 15.11 -6.02 -9.16
C GLU A 33 13.88 -5.10 -9.20
N GLY A 34 14.10 -3.79 -9.26
CA GLY A 34 13.05 -2.77 -9.33
C GLY A 34 12.16 -2.70 -8.09
N LEU A 35 12.70 -2.18 -6.98
CA LEU A 35 11.82 -1.80 -5.86
C LEU A 35 10.82 -0.74 -6.33
N HIS A 36 9.57 -0.87 -5.89
CA HIS A 36 8.51 0.05 -6.25
C HIS A 36 8.57 1.26 -5.33
N PRO A 37 8.83 2.50 -5.80
CA PRO A 37 8.79 3.66 -4.94
C PRO A 37 7.37 3.90 -4.42
N VAL A 38 7.24 4.25 -3.13
CA VAL A 38 5.94 4.67 -2.58
C VAL A 38 5.52 6.02 -3.19
N LEU A 39 6.50 6.90 -3.42
CA LEU A 39 6.31 8.16 -4.12
C LEU A 39 6.70 7.98 -5.59
N ALA A 40 5.72 7.93 -6.46
CA ALA A 40 5.90 7.77 -7.89
C ALA A 40 4.75 8.44 -8.65
N GLU A 41 5.08 8.93 -9.84
CA GLU A 41 4.06 9.35 -10.80
C GLU A 41 3.26 8.12 -11.29
N PRO A 42 1.99 8.30 -11.67
CA PRO A 42 1.17 7.23 -12.25
C PRO A 42 1.83 6.64 -13.50
N THR A 43 1.65 5.33 -13.72
CA THR A 43 2.32 4.63 -14.84
C THR A 43 1.70 4.92 -16.21
N ALA A 44 0.47 5.45 -16.23
CA ALA A 44 -0.31 5.76 -17.43
C ALA A 44 -1.19 7.00 -17.22
N SER A 45 -2.03 7.36 -18.21
CA SER A 45 -2.95 8.48 -18.04
C SER A 45 -3.94 8.24 -16.90
N ARG A 46 -4.48 9.32 -16.32
CA ARG A 46 -5.50 9.26 -15.27
C ARG A 46 -6.66 8.34 -15.65
N GLU A 47 -7.17 8.48 -16.86
CA GLU A 47 -8.29 7.68 -17.37
C GLU A 47 -7.91 6.20 -17.47
N GLN A 48 -6.69 5.89 -17.95
CA GLN A 48 -6.21 4.52 -18.08
C GLN A 48 -6.02 3.85 -16.73
N VAL A 49 -5.38 4.52 -15.76
CA VAL A 49 -5.16 3.99 -14.41
C VAL A 49 -6.50 3.72 -13.72
N ILE A 50 -7.44 4.67 -13.76
CA ILE A 50 -8.77 4.49 -13.16
C ILE A 50 -9.54 3.35 -13.85
N ALA A 51 -9.49 3.27 -15.19
CA ALA A 51 -10.14 2.18 -15.93
C ALA A 51 -9.55 0.81 -15.54
N THR A 52 -8.24 0.72 -15.36
CA THR A 52 -7.56 -0.49 -14.89
C THR A 52 -8.00 -0.86 -13.47
N MET A 53 -8.10 0.09 -12.53
CA MET A 53 -8.61 -0.16 -11.18
C MET A 53 -10.05 -0.71 -11.20
N VAL A 54 -10.93 -0.10 -11.99
CA VAL A 54 -12.32 -0.56 -12.15
C VAL A 54 -12.36 -1.97 -12.74
N SER A 55 -11.55 -2.24 -13.77
CA SER A 55 -11.45 -3.56 -14.40
C SER A 55 -10.94 -4.63 -13.43
N ALA A 56 -9.87 -4.32 -12.69
CA ALA A 56 -9.31 -5.18 -11.66
C ALA A 56 -10.35 -5.50 -10.57
N TYR A 57 -11.08 -4.48 -10.08
CA TYR A 57 -12.15 -4.70 -9.12
C TYR A 57 -13.28 -5.59 -9.68
N ASN A 58 -13.77 -5.31 -10.88
CA ASN A 58 -14.85 -6.09 -11.49
C ASN A 58 -14.45 -7.56 -11.74
N SER A 59 -13.18 -7.79 -12.10
CA SER A 59 -12.64 -9.15 -12.31
C SER A 59 -12.36 -9.92 -11.00
N SER A 60 -12.35 -9.24 -9.85
CA SER A 60 -12.19 -9.89 -8.53
C SER A 60 -13.38 -10.78 -8.14
N GLY A 61 -14.55 -10.59 -8.78
CA GLY A 61 -15.78 -11.32 -8.47
C GLY A 61 -16.55 -10.78 -7.25
N HIS A 62 -16.06 -9.71 -6.61
CA HIS A 62 -16.72 -9.08 -5.48
C HIS A 62 -17.77 -8.05 -5.90
N VAL A 63 -18.89 -8.02 -5.17
CA VAL A 63 -19.94 -7.02 -5.40
C VAL A 63 -19.52 -5.69 -4.76
N TYR A 64 -19.63 -4.60 -5.52
CA TYR A 64 -19.35 -3.27 -5.00
C TYR A 64 -20.38 -2.88 -3.91
N PRO A 65 -19.94 -2.50 -2.69
CA PRO A 65 -20.82 -2.22 -1.57
C PRO A 65 -21.43 -0.80 -1.63
N SER A 66 -22.18 -0.53 -2.71
CA SER A 66 -22.74 0.79 -3.03
C SER A 66 -23.53 1.41 -1.88
N ALA A 67 -24.38 0.63 -1.20
CA ALA A 67 -25.22 1.12 -0.10
C ALA A 67 -24.43 1.66 1.11
N ALA A 68 -23.21 1.14 1.33
CA ALA A 68 -22.36 1.60 2.42
C ALA A 68 -21.47 2.77 1.98
N LEU A 69 -20.84 2.66 0.80
CA LEU A 69 -19.89 3.67 0.32
C LEU A 69 -20.57 4.93 -0.22
N SER A 70 -21.84 4.88 -0.63
CA SER A 70 -22.62 6.06 -0.99
C SER A 70 -22.80 7.04 0.18
N LYS A 71 -22.86 6.53 1.41
CA LYS A 71 -22.89 7.38 2.62
C LYS A 71 -21.64 8.23 2.79
N GLY A 72 -20.53 7.80 2.20
CA GLY A 72 -19.26 8.52 2.16
C GLY A 72 -18.98 9.20 0.82
N GLY A 73 -19.95 9.26 -0.09
CA GLY A 73 -19.87 9.96 -1.38
C GLY A 73 -19.28 9.15 -2.54
N ALA A 74 -19.19 7.82 -2.44
CA ALA A 74 -18.68 6.95 -3.51
C ALA A 74 -19.70 5.86 -3.89
N ASP A 75 -20.73 6.25 -4.64
CA ASP A 75 -21.87 5.40 -4.99
C ASP A 75 -21.48 4.23 -5.92
N THR A 76 -20.39 4.38 -6.67
CA THR A 76 -19.90 3.42 -7.68
C THR A 76 -18.40 3.18 -7.57
N ALA A 77 -17.93 2.03 -8.07
CA ALA A 77 -16.50 1.73 -8.21
C ALA A 77 -15.77 2.83 -9.00
N GLN A 78 -16.39 3.35 -10.06
CA GLN A 78 -15.84 4.47 -10.84
C GLN A 78 -15.61 5.70 -9.95
N SER A 79 -16.60 6.13 -9.17
CA SER A 79 -16.45 7.28 -8.26
C SER A 79 -15.38 7.02 -7.19
N PHE A 80 -15.34 5.81 -6.63
CA PHE A 80 -14.36 5.44 -5.61
C PHE A 80 -12.92 5.53 -6.14
N PHE A 81 -12.64 4.87 -7.28
CA PHE A 81 -11.29 4.84 -7.85
C PHE A 81 -10.86 6.18 -8.44
N THR A 82 -11.82 7.01 -8.86
CA THR A 82 -11.56 8.42 -9.19
C THR A 82 -11.04 9.19 -7.96
N THR A 83 -11.72 9.08 -6.82
CA THR A 83 -11.28 9.73 -5.56
C THR A 83 -9.94 9.15 -5.07
N LEU A 84 -9.75 7.83 -5.18
CA LEU A 84 -8.50 7.16 -4.81
C LEU A 84 -7.33 7.71 -5.61
N TYR A 85 -7.46 7.78 -6.93
CA TYR A 85 -6.43 8.33 -7.80
C TYR A 85 -6.12 9.79 -7.43
N ASP A 86 -7.15 10.63 -7.29
CA ASP A 86 -6.97 12.06 -7.06
C ASP A 86 -6.30 12.36 -5.71
N GLU A 87 -6.65 11.63 -4.64
CA GLU A 87 -6.00 11.79 -3.33
C GLU A 87 -4.55 11.27 -3.35
N ALA A 88 -4.26 10.15 -4.04
CA ALA A 88 -2.89 9.62 -4.15
C ALA A 88 -1.97 10.59 -4.89
N VAL A 89 -2.37 11.02 -6.08
CA VAL A 89 -1.58 11.91 -6.95
C VAL A 89 -1.38 13.28 -6.31
N ALA A 90 -2.38 13.81 -5.59
CA ALA A 90 -2.24 15.08 -4.88
C ALA A 90 -1.04 15.08 -3.91
N GLU A 91 -0.76 13.95 -3.26
CA GLU A 91 0.35 13.79 -2.31
C GLU A 91 1.63 13.19 -2.92
N GLY A 92 1.62 12.94 -4.24
CA GLY A 92 2.70 12.29 -4.97
C GLY A 92 2.91 10.82 -4.59
N VAL A 93 1.90 10.16 -4.05
CA VAL A 93 1.91 8.72 -3.73
C VAL A 93 1.39 7.95 -4.94
N SER A 94 1.99 6.79 -5.26
CA SER A 94 1.53 5.95 -6.36
C SER A 94 0.05 5.56 -6.18
N PRO A 95 -0.84 5.90 -7.15
CA PRO A 95 -2.24 5.47 -7.09
C PRO A 95 -2.39 3.95 -7.21
N GLU A 96 -1.50 3.27 -7.93
CA GLU A 96 -1.45 1.81 -8.05
C GLU A 96 -1.15 1.13 -6.70
N LEU A 97 -0.19 1.69 -5.94
CA LEU A 97 0.07 1.26 -4.57
C LEU A 97 -1.16 1.45 -3.67
N LEU A 98 -1.77 2.64 -3.71
CA LEU A 98 -2.93 2.91 -2.87
C LEU A 98 -4.07 1.93 -3.19
N PHE A 99 -4.32 1.63 -4.47
CA PHE A 99 -5.29 0.61 -4.87
C PHE A 99 -4.93 -0.77 -4.30
N ALA A 100 -3.71 -1.24 -4.54
CA ALA A 100 -3.26 -2.56 -4.08
C ALA A 100 -3.42 -2.69 -2.56
N GLN A 101 -3.02 -1.65 -1.81
CA GLN A 101 -3.11 -1.63 -0.36
C GLN A 101 -4.56 -1.60 0.12
N VAL A 102 -5.41 -0.73 -0.43
CA VAL A 102 -6.84 -0.68 -0.08
C VAL A 102 -7.51 -2.03 -0.33
N MET A 103 -7.26 -2.68 -1.47
CA MET A 103 -7.83 -4.00 -1.78
C MET A 103 -7.34 -5.07 -0.80
N LYS A 104 -6.05 -5.08 -0.44
CA LYS A 104 -5.48 -6.04 0.52
C LYS A 104 -6.04 -5.85 1.93
N GLU A 105 -6.06 -4.61 2.43
CA GLU A 105 -6.50 -4.27 3.79
C GLU A 105 -8.00 -4.49 4.02
N THR A 106 -8.80 -4.29 2.97
CA THR A 106 -10.26 -4.38 3.07
C THR A 106 -10.84 -5.68 2.53
N ALA A 107 -9.99 -6.62 2.08
CA ALA A 107 -10.41 -7.79 1.33
C ALA A 107 -11.36 -7.41 0.18
N TRP A 108 -10.89 -6.55 -0.73
CA TRP A 108 -11.66 -6.07 -1.90
C TRP A 108 -12.95 -5.31 -1.54
N LEU A 109 -12.83 -4.36 -0.61
CA LEU A 109 -13.92 -3.54 -0.07
C LEU A 109 -15.03 -4.35 0.63
N GLN A 110 -14.80 -5.63 0.92
CA GLN A 110 -15.80 -6.44 1.62
C GLN A 110 -15.76 -6.22 3.13
N PHE A 111 -14.59 -5.83 3.64
CA PHE A 111 -14.26 -5.79 5.07
C PHE A 111 -14.46 -7.17 5.71
N GLY A 112 -13.89 -7.39 6.91
CA GLY A 112 -13.92 -8.73 7.53
C GLY A 112 -13.09 -8.86 8.79
N GLY A 113 -12.27 -7.86 9.10
CA GLY A 113 -11.60 -7.70 10.40
C GLY A 113 -12.33 -6.74 11.32
N ASP A 114 -11.57 -6.09 12.20
CA ASP A 114 -12.09 -5.18 13.23
C ASP A 114 -12.67 -3.86 12.68
N VAL A 115 -12.33 -3.49 11.44
CA VAL A 115 -12.80 -2.25 10.80
C VAL A 115 -14.07 -2.51 10.00
N ALA A 116 -15.11 -1.74 10.28
CA ALA A 116 -16.36 -1.74 9.53
C ALA A 116 -16.31 -0.78 8.33
N ILE A 117 -16.98 -1.16 7.24
CA ILE A 117 -17.06 -0.37 6.00
C ILE A 117 -17.52 1.08 6.22
N GLY A 118 -18.42 1.32 7.17
CA GLY A 118 -18.94 2.65 7.50
C GLY A 118 -17.92 3.57 8.20
N GLN A 119 -16.77 3.06 8.61
CA GLN A 119 -15.68 3.88 9.17
C GLN A 119 -14.86 4.57 8.09
N PHE A 120 -14.97 4.12 6.83
CA PHE A 120 -14.15 4.57 5.71
C PHE A 120 -12.63 4.52 6.00
N ASN A 121 -12.21 3.60 6.87
CA ASN A 121 -10.81 3.41 7.25
C ASN A 121 -10.19 2.28 6.42
N PHE A 122 -9.89 2.58 5.16
CA PHE A 122 -9.43 1.60 4.18
C PHE A 122 -8.03 1.05 4.44
N GLY A 123 -7.23 1.73 5.26
CA GLY A 123 -5.88 1.31 5.63
C GLY A 123 -5.78 0.64 7.00
N GLY A 124 -6.89 0.46 7.72
CA GLY A 124 -6.84 -0.10 9.08
C GLY A 124 -6.09 0.79 10.10
N LEU A 125 -6.05 2.10 9.87
CA LEU A 125 -5.30 3.03 10.70
C LEU A 125 -5.78 2.98 12.15
N GLY A 126 -4.90 2.57 13.06
CA GLY A 126 -5.17 2.51 14.49
C GLY A 126 -5.96 1.28 14.94
N ALA A 127 -6.28 0.34 14.06
CA ALA A 127 -6.77 -0.97 14.47
C ALA A 127 -5.58 -1.79 15.01
N THR A 128 -5.70 -2.32 16.24
CA THR A 128 -4.61 -3.06 16.91
C THR A 128 -4.91 -4.56 17.05
N GLY A 129 -6.00 -5.05 16.46
CA GLY A 129 -6.51 -6.39 16.74
C GLY A 129 -7.34 -6.44 18.03
N GLY A 130 -8.28 -7.39 18.11
CA GLY A 130 -9.00 -7.69 19.36
C GLY A 130 -10.20 -6.78 19.65
N GLY A 131 -10.86 -6.25 18.61
CA GLY A 131 -12.08 -5.44 18.74
C GLY A 131 -11.87 -3.94 18.86
N ALA A 132 -10.63 -3.44 18.82
CA ALA A 132 -10.37 -2.02 18.68
C ALA A 132 -10.63 -1.57 17.23
N ALA A 133 -11.77 -0.89 17.01
CA ALA A 133 -12.26 -0.54 15.68
C ALA A 133 -11.34 0.39 14.85
N GLY A 134 -10.30 0.96 15.44
CA GLY A 134 -9.41 1.92 14.78
C GLY A 134 -10.08 3.27 14.51
N ALA A 135 -9.46 4.08 13.65
CA ALA A 135 -9.98 5.39 13.27
C ALA A 135 -11.26 5.29 12.43
N SER A 136 -12.05 6.36 12.43
CA SER A 136 -13.22 6.54 11.58
C SER A 136 -13.16 7.91 10.91
N PHE A 137 -13.54 7.97 9.64
CA PHE A 137 -13.49 9.15 8.82
C PHE A 137 -14.89 9.55 8.35
N SER A 138 -15.08 10.83 8.01
CA SER A 138 -16.39 11.38 7.66
C SER A 138 -16.85 11.03 6.24
N SER A 139 -15.93 10.63 5.35
CA SER A 139 -16.22 10.27 3.98
C SER A 139 -15.16 9.35 3.40
N VAL A 140 -15.45 8.76 2.22
CA VAL A 140 -14.48 7.95 1.46
C VAL A 140 -13.23 8.76 1.15
N GLN A 141 -13.40 10.01 0.73
CA GLN A 141 -12.30 10.92 0.43
C GLN A 141 -11.38 11.13 1.63
N ILE A 142 -11.93 11.40 2.82
CA ILE A 142 -11.12 11.66 4.02
C ILE A 142 -10.40 10.39 4.48
N GLY A 143 -11.03 9.22 4.34
CA GLY A 143 -10.40 7.93 4.61
C GLY A 143 -9.19 7.64 3.73
N LEU A 144 -9.36 7.81 2.41
CA LEU A 144 -8.28 7.63 1.44
C LEU A 144 -7.15 8.66 1.66
N ARG A 145 -7.50 9.92 1.96
CA ARG A 145 -6.53 10.96 2.31
C ARG A 145 -5.68 10.56 3.52
N ALA A 146 -6.29 10.06 4.58
CA ALA A 146 -5.56 9.65 5.78
C ALA A 146 -4.54 8.53 5.44
N GLN A 147 -4.95 7.55 4.65
CA GLN A 147 -4.05 6.48 4.21
C GLN A 147 -2.88 7.00 3.36
N VAL A 148 -3.16 7.89 2.42
CA VAL A 148 -2.13 8.54 1.57
C VAL A 148 -1.15 9.36 2.40
N GLN A 149 -1.63 10.14 3.37
CA GLN A 149 -0.77 10.90 4.28
C GLN A 149 0.13 9.99 5.11
N HIS A 150 -0.37 8.81 5.51
CA HIS A 150 0.41 7.82 6.23
C HIS A 150 1.50 7.20 5.35
N LEU A 151 1.18 6.87 4.09
CA LEU A 151 2.16 6.42 3.09
C LEU A 151 3.21 7.50 2.82
N ARG A 152 2.80 8.77 2.68
CA ARG A 152 3.71 9.90 2.52
C ARG A 152 4.67 10.02 3.70
N ALA A 153 4.17 9.88 4.93
CA ALA A 153 5.01 9.87 6.12
C ALA A 153 6.04 8.74 6.12
N TYR A 154 5.65 7.53 5.67
CA TYR A 154 6.60 6.42 5.54
C TYR A 154 7.70 6.70 4.52
N ALA A 155 7.35 7.33 3.39
CA ALA A 155 8.27 7.45 2.26
C ALA A 155 9.20 8.67 2.32
N ASP A 156 8.74 9.77 2.90
CA ASP A 156 9.45 11.05 2.89
C ASP A 156 9.97 11.42 4.29
N SER A 157 11.30 11.51 4.43
CA SER A 157 11.95 11.93 5.68
C SER A 157 11.67 13.37 6.07
N SER A 158 11.24 14.21 5.12
CA SER A 158 10.91 15.62 5.33
C SER A 158 9.42 15.88 5.56
N ALA A 159 8.57 14.84 5.56
CA ALA A 159 7.12 15.04 5.64
C ALA A 159 6.73 15.69 6.97
N THR A 160 6.04 16.82 6.86
CA THR A 160 5.43 17.57 7.98
C THR A 160 3.99 17.90 7.63
N PRO A 161 3.09 18.16 8.60
CA PRO A 161 1.72 18.57 8.29
C PRO A 161 1.61 19.77 7.35
N GLN A 162 2.58 20.69 7.38
CA GLN A 162 2.63 21.87 6.52
C GLN A 162 3.11 21.58 5.09
N ALA A 163 3.81 20.46 4.89
CA ALA A 163 4.29 20.03 3.58
C ALA A 163 3.28 19.13 2.83
N LEU A 164 2.17 18.75 3.48
CA LEU A 164 1.13 17.93 2.86
C LEU A 164 0.33 18.75 1.85
N SER A 165 -0.12 18.10 0.78
CA SER A 165 -0.92 18.74 -0.28
C SER A 165 -2.32 19.16 0.19
N ARG A 166 -2.82 18.49 1.23
CA ARG A 166 -4.14 18.68 1.85
C ARG A 166 -4.00 18.73 3.38
N PRO A 167 -4.98 19.33 4.09
CA PRO A 167 -4.97 19.33 5.55
C PRO A 167 -4.78 17.94 6.15
N LEU A 168 -3.95 17.84 7.18
CA LEU A 168 -3.69 16.58 7.89
C LEU A 168 -4.97 16.02 8.50
N VAL A 169 -5.29 14.76 8.16
CA VAL A 169 -6.43 14.00 8.72
C VAL A 169 -6.00 12.64 9.26
N ASP A 170 -4.81 12.14 8.93
CA ASP A 170 -4.24 10.94 9.54
C ASP A 170 -3.95 11.16 11.04
N PRO A 171 -4.69 10.51 11.95
CA PRO A 171 -4.50 10.68 13.39
C PRO A 171 -3.19 10.05 13.90
N ARG A 172 -2.52 9.24 13.06
CA ARG A 172 -1.28 8.54 13.41
C ARG A 172 -0.05 9.14 12.76
N PHE A 173 -0.20 10.20 11.97
CA PHE A 173 0.89 10.79 11.18
C PHE A 173 2.11 11.11 12.05
N THR A 174 1.91 11.66 13.25
CA THR A 174 2.99 12.03 14.17
C THR A 174 3.75 10.84 14.75
N TYR A 175 3.14 9.65 14.79
CA TYR A 175 3.77 8.42 15.30
C TYR A 175 4.63 7.70 14.24
N VAL A 176 4.49 8.04 12.97
CA VAL A 176 5.27 7.43 11.89
C VAL A 176 6.70 7.95 11.91
N ARG A 177 7.68 7.03 11.92
CA ARG A 177 9.09 7.36 11.66
C ARG A 177 9.23 7.79 10.20
N LYS A 178 9.52 9.06 9.98
CA LYS A 178 9.56 9.67 8.65
C LYS A 178 10.65 9.07 7.76
N GLY A 179 10.34 8.79 6.50
CA GLY A 179 11.28 8.20 5.53
C GLY A 179 11.72 6.77 5.85
N SER A 180 10.97 6.06 6.69
CA SER A 180 11.33 4.71 7.12
C SER A 180 10.97 3.60 6.14
N ALA A 181 10.15 3.87 5.12
CA ALA A 181 9.80 2.94 4.05
C ALA A 181 9.56 3.68 2.73
N ALA A 182 10.64 4.02 2.01
CA ALA A 182 10.58 4.68 0.71
C ALA A 182 10.08 3.78 -0.44
N TYR A 183 10.08 2.46 -0.24
CA TYR A 183 9.67 1.47 -1.23
C TYR A 183 8.51 0.62 -0.71
N VAL A 184 7.61 0.20 -1.59
CA VAL A 184 6.41 -0.60 -1.27
C VAL A 184 6.78 -1.85 -0.51
N GLU A 185 7.88 -2.51 -0.90
CA GLU A 185 8.30 -3.76 -0.26
C GLU A 185 8.83 -3.56 1.16
N HIS A 186 9.22 -2.33 1.50
CA HIS A 186 9.59 -1.93 2.86
C HIS A 186 8.38 -1.54 3.73
N LEU A 187 7.15 -1.57 3.20
CA LEU A 187 5.94 -1.47 4.03
C LEU A 187 5.73 -2.76 4.86
N GLY A 188 6.35 -3.89 4.49
CA GLY A 188 6.44 -5.06 5.35
C GLY A 188 7.57 -4.91 6.38
N ILE A 189 7.25 -4.98 7.67
CA ILE A 189 8.23 -4.81 8.76
C ILE A 189 9.33 -5.89 8.71
N GLN A 190 9.01 -7.09 8.24
CA GLN A 190 9.97 -8.18 8.20
C GLN A 190 10.99 -8.03 7.06
N GLU A 191 10.56 -7.41 5.96
CA GLU A 191 11.34 -7.18 4.75
C GLU A 191 12.06 -5.83 4.78
N ASN A 192 11.63 -4.88 5.62
CA ASN A 192 12.28 -3.59 5.78
C ASN A 192 13.58 -3.69 6.62
N PRO A 193 14.75 -3.25 6.09
CA PRO A 193 16.00 -3.18 6.86
C PRO A 193 15.91 -2.35 8.14
N GLN A 194 15.01 -1.36 8.19
CA GLN A 194 14.78 -0.51 9.37
C GLN A 194 13.86 -1.14 10.42
N ARG A 195 13.29 -2.33 10.15
CA ARG A 195 12.32 -3.04 11.02
C ARG A 195 11.10 -2.19 11.40
N THR A 196 10.69 -1.34 10.46
CA THR A 196 9.51 -0.48 10.53
C THR A 196 8.68 -0.69 9.27
N GLY A 197 7.41 -0.29 9.27
CA GLY A 197 6.54 -0.49 8.12
C GLY A 197 5.08 -0.55 8.54
N TRP A 198 4.22 -0.68 7.55
CA TRP A 198 2.77 -0.74 7.72
C TRP A 198 2.32 -1.97 8.49
N ALA A 199 2.81 -3.16 8.11
CA ALA A 199 2.30 -4.42 8.63
C ALA A 199 3.42 -5.35 9.11
N THR A 200 3.11 -6.14 10.14
CA THR A 200 4.01 -7.16 10.71
C THR A 200 3.99 -8.49 9.95
N ALA A 201 2.99 -8.70 9.09
CA ALA A 201 2.86 -9.91 8.30
C ALA A 201 4.08 -10.12 7.38
N ARG A 202 4.56 -11.36 7.29
CA ARG A 202 5.62 -11.73 6.33
C ARG A 202 5.15 -11.45 4.92
N ASN A 203 6.07 -11.02 4.06
CA ASN A 203 5.84 -10.71 2.65
C ASN A 203 4.82 -9.61 2.36
N TYR A 204 4.35 -8.85 3.37
CA TYR A 204 3.28 -7.87 3.17
C TYR A 204 3.56 -6.90 2.01
N GLY A 205 4.73 -6.25 2.02
CA GLY A 205 5.10 -5.30 0.96
C GLY A 205 5.33 -5.99 -0.39
N ASN A 206 5.76 -7.26 -0.40
CA ASN A 206 6.01 -8.02 -1.62
C ASN A 206 4.70 -8.43 -2.29
N ASP A 207 3.68 -8.76 -1.49
CA ASP A 207 2.34 -9.02 -1.98
C ASP A 207 1.75 -7.77 -2.63
N LEU A 208 1.96 -6.58 -2.03
CA LEU A 208 1.54 -5.31 -2.62
C LEU A 208 2.23 -5.06 -3.96
N ALA A 209 3.56 -5.22 -4.02
CA ALA A 209 4.30 -5.11 -5.27
C ALA A 209 3.80 -6.10 -6.33
N SER A 210 3.52 -7.35 -5.94
CA SER A 210 2.97 -8.36 -6.85
C SER A 210 1.57 -7.98 -7.37
N MET A 211 0.73 -7.35 -6.54
CA MET A 211 -0.56 -6.82 -6.98
C MET A 211 -0.40 -5.65 -7.95
N ILE A 212 0.57 -4.76 -7.72
CA ILE A 212 0.89 -3.67 -8.65
C ILE A 212 1.30 -4.25 -10.00
N ASP A 213 2.27 -5.16 -10.02
CA ASP A 213 2.75 -5.83 -11.24
C ASP A 213 1.62 -6.56 -11.97
N GLN A 214 0.75 -7.27 -11.23
CA GLN A 214 -0.33 -8.05 -11.82
C GLN A 214 -1.36 -7.20 -12.56
N TYR A 215 -1.69 -6.02 -12.04
CA TYR A 215 -2.78 -5.20 -12.56
C TYR A 215 -2.31 -4.02 -13.42
N PHE A 216 -1.09 -3.54 -13.23
CA PHE A 216 -0.59 -2.30 -13.85
C PHE A 216 0.74 -2.46 -14.59
N GLY A 217 1.36 -3.66 -14.59
CA GLY A 217 2.66 -3.96 -15.22
C GLY A 217 2.59 -4.81 -16.49
#